data_AF-A0A942FVD5-F1
#
_entry.id   AF-A0A942FVD5-F1
#
_cell.length_a   1.000
_cell.length_b   1.000
_cell.length_c   1.000
_cell.angle_alpha   90.00
_cell.angle_beta   90.00
_cell.angle_gamma   90.00
#
_symmetry.space_group_name_H-M   'P 1'
#
loop_
_entity.id
_entity.type
_entity.pdbx_description
1 polymer ?
#
loop_
_entity_poly.entity_id
_entity_poly.type
_entity_poly.pdbx_seq_one_letter_code
_entity_poly.pdbx_strand_id
1 'polypeptide(L)'
;MNALVEPNRVAPPARPQPPLLLAELAASCGVRFNGDAPWDIRVHDAAAYRRILTRGTLGFGEAFMDGLWDCERMDEMFHRLLRQRADVRLGGWNRLRLLLELLRHSLFNLQSTRRAYQVGERHYDIGNDVFEAMLDPTLSYSCAYWKDATTLAEAQEAKLELACRKLQLAPGERVLEIGCGWGG
;
A
#
# COMPACT_ATOMS: atom_id res chain seq x y z
N MET A 1 -54.23 11.88 -4.72
CA MET A 1 -53.32 10.71 -4.66
C MET A 1 -52.32 10.82 -5.80
N ASN A 2 -51.17 11.45 -5.55
CA ASN A 2 -50.04 11.44 -6.50
C ASN A 2 -49.00 10.47 -5.95
N ALA A 3 -48.83 9.34 -6.63
CA ALA A 3 -47.75 8.41 -6.35
C ALA A 3 -46.43 9.08 -6.75
N LEU A 4 -45.54 9.27 -5.77
CA LEU A 4 -44.16 9.67 -6.00
C LEU A 4 -43.46 8.52 -6.73
N VAL A 5 -43.10 8.75 -7.99
CA VAL A 5 -42.23 7.85 -8.76
C VAL A 5 -40.85 7.96 -8.14
N GLU A 6 -40.43 6.92 -7.40
CA GLU A 6 -39.04 6.83 -6.94
C GLU A 6 -38.11 6.78 -8.17
N PRO A 7 -37.01 7.56 -8.17
CA PRO A 7 -36.05 7.51 -9.25
C PRO A 7 -35.45 6.10 -9.31
N ASN A 8 -35.53 5.50 -10.50
CA ASN A 8 -34.96 4.21 -10.86
C ASN A 8 -33.48 4.17 -10.45
N ARG A 9 -33.17 3.62 -9.26
CA ARG A 9 -31.81 3.39 -8.81
C ARG A 9 -31.24 2.27 -9.67
N VAL A 10 -30.57 2.65 -10.75
CA VAL A 10 -29.75 1.72 -11.54
C VAL A 10 -28.79 1.05 -10.58
N ALA A 11 -28.91 -0.27 -10.42
CA ALA A 11 -28.01 -1.03 -9.58
C ALA A 11 -26.56 -0.75 -10.02
N PRO A 12 -25.62 -0.56 -9.08
CA PRO A 12 -24.23 -0.35 -9.46
C PRO A 12 -23.77 -1.51 -10.35
N PRO A 13 -22.96 -1.23 -11.38
CA PRO A 13 -22.49 -2.27 -12.29
C PRO A 13 -21.85 -3.40 -11.50
N ALA A 14 -22.13 -4.64 -11.92
CA ALA A 14 -21.57 -5.82 -11.27
C ALA A 14 -20.04 -5.74 -11.28
N ARG A 15 -19.43 -5.91 -10.10
CA ARG A 15 -17.98 -5.85 -9.98
C ARG A 15 -17.30 -7.00 -10.73
N PRO A 16 -16.14 -6.76 -11.37
CA PRO A 16 -15.40 -7.81 -12.04
C PRO A 16 -14.96 -8.88 -11.04
N GLN A 17 -15.07 -10.14 -11.44
CA GLN A 17 -14.74 -11.27 -10.57
C GLN A 17 -13.25 -11.59 -10.64
N PRO A 18 -12.61 -11.93 -9.51
CA PRO A 18 -11.20 -12.30 -9.48
C PRO A 18 -10.96 -13.66 -10.17
N PRO A 19 -9.83 -13.83 -10.88
CA PRO A 19 -9.31 -15.15 -11.20
C PRO A 19 -9.20 -16.02 -9.94
N LEU A 20 -9.54 -17.30 -10.04
CA LEU A 20 -9.59 -18.23 -8.90
C LEU A 20 -8.30 -18.22 -8.08
N LEU A 21 -7.15 -18.17 -8.76
CA LEU A 21 -5.83 -18.11 -8.13
C LEU A 21 -5.64 -16.89 -7.23
N LEU A 22 -6.08 -15.71 -7.67
CA LEU A 22 -5.99 -14.49 -6.86
C LEU A 22 -6.97 -14.54 -5.70
N ALA A 23 -8.18 -15.05 -5.94
CA ALA A 23 -9.18 -15.23 -4.90
C ALA A 23 -8.68 -16.17 -3.78
N GLU A 24 -8.12 -17.32 -4.14
CA GLU A 24 -7.56 -18.30 -3.20
C GLU A 24 -6.36 -17.73 -2.44
N LEU A 25 -5.44 -17.05 -3.13
CA LEU A 25 -4.26 -16.45 -2.50
C LEU A 25 -4.65 -15.38 -1.48
N ALA A 26 -5.54 -14.45 -1.87
CA ALA A 26 -6.01 -13.42 -0.97
C ALA A 26 -6.78 -14.04 0.21
N ALA A 27 -7.68 -14.99 -0.05
CA ALA A 27 -8.48 -15.64 0.97
C ALA A 27 -7.61 -16.38 2.00
N SER A 28 -6.51 -17.02 1.55
CA SER A 28 -5.55 -17.67 2.44
C SER A 28 -4.87 -16.69 3.41
N CYS A 29 -4.83 -15.41 3.07
CA CYS A 29 -4.32 -14.33 3.91
C CYS A 29 -5.40 -13.65 4.76
N GLY A 30 -6.66 -14.05 4.61
CA GLY A 30 -7.80 -13.42 5.29
C GLY A 30 -8.26 -12.10 4.65
N VAL A 31 -7.99 -11.94 3.35
CA VAL A 31 -8.46 -10.80 2.52
C VAL A 31 -9.30 -11.35 1.37
N ARG A 32 -10.35 -10.65 0.96
CA ARG A 32 -11.16 -11.04 -0.20
C ARG A 32 -11.16 -9.95 -1.26
N PHE A 33 -11.27 -10.35 -2.52
CA PHE A 33 -11.65 -9.44 -3.59
C PHE A 33 -13.17 -9.31 -3.60
N ASN A 34 -13.65 -8.07 -3.60
CA ASN A 34 -15.07 -7.69 -3.55
C ASN A 34 -15.80 -8.27 -2.33
N GLY A 35 -15.11 -8.42 -1.20
CA GLY A 35 -15.74 -8.74 0.08
C GLY A 35 -16.29 -7.50 0.78
N ASP A 36 -16.90 -7.73 1.95
CA ASP A 36 -17.60 -6.70 2.73
C ASP A 36 -16.79 -6.20 3.91
N ALA A 37 -15.63 -6.80 4.21
CA ALA A 37 -14.79 -6.33 5.31
C ALA A 37 -14.07 -5.01 4.92
N PRO A 38 -13.78 -4.11 5.87
CA PRO A 38 -13.11 -2.83 5.57
C PRO A 38 -11.73 -3.00 4.91
N TRP A 39 -11.04 -4.12 5.17
CA TRP A 39 -9.74 -4.45 4.60
C TRP A 39 -9.81 -5.27 3.29
N ASP A 40 -11.01 -5.56 2.79
CA ASP A 40 -11.18 -6.28 1.53
C ASP A 40 -10.95 -5.36 0.33
N ILE A 41 -10.42 -5.94 -0.75
CA ILE A 41 -10.06 -5.21 -1.96
C ILE A 41 -11.32 -5.03 -2.81
N ARG A 42 -11.75 -3.80 -3.08
CA ARG A 42 -12.87 -3.50 -3.98
C ARG A 42 -12.33 -3.21 -5.37
N VAL A 43 -12.67 -4.07 -6.32
CA VAL A 43 -12.19 -3.94 -7.71
C VAL A 43 -13.25 -3.27 -8.56
N HIS A 44 -12.83 -2.21 -9.24
CA HIS A 44 -13.68 -1.40 -10.13
C HIS A 44 -13.49 -1.80 -11.60
N ASP A 45 -12.28 -2.24 -11.97
CA ASP A 45 -11.93 -2.64 -13.34
C ASP A 45 -11.15 -3.97 -13.37
N ALA A 46 -11.55 -4.89 -14.27
CA ALA A 46 -10.90 -6.19 -14.46
C ALA A 46 -9.42 -6.07 -14.90
N ALA A 47 -9.02 -4.94 -15.47
CA ALA A 47 -7.63 -4.64 -15.79
C ALA A 47 -6.71 -4.70 -14.56
N ALA A 48 -7.25 -4.48 -13.35
CA ALA A 48 -6.51 -4.66 -12.10
C ALA A 48 -5.93 -6.07 -11.99
N TYR A 49 -6.73 -7.12 -12.20
CA TYR A 49 -6.29 -8.51 -12.10
C TYR A 49 -5.18 -8.84 -13.10
N ARG A 50 -5.32 -8.37 -14.34
CA ARG A 50 -4.29 -8.55 -15.37
C ARG A 50 -2.98 -7.91 -14.94
N ARG A 51 -3.01 -6.69 -14.39
CA ARG A 51 -1.81 -5.98 -13.92
C ARG A 51 -1.17 -6.69 -12.72
N ILE A 52 -1.97 -7.14 -11.76
CA ILE A 52 -1.48 -7.88 -10.59
C ILE A 52 -0.76 -9.16 -11.02
N LEU A 53 -1.35 -9.93 -11.92
CA LEU A 53 -0.73 -11.18 -12.40
C LEU A 53 0.54 -10.92 -13.20
N THR A 54 0.52 -9.96 -14.13
CA THR A 54 1.62 -9.74 -15.09
C THR A 54 2.78 -8.91 -14.54
N ARG A 55 2.53 -8.03 -13.57
CA ARG A 55 3.52 -7.08 -13.01
C ARG A 55 3.72 -7.22 -11.50
N GLY A 56 3.08 -8.20 -10.86
CA GLY A 56 3.24 -8.48 -9.43
C GLY A 56 2.90 -7.28 -8.54
N THR A 57 3.76 -7.01 -7.55
CA THR A 57 3.59 -5.94 -6.55
C THR A 57 3.53 -4.54 -7.18
N LEU A 58 4.32 -4.29 -8.23
CA LEU A 58 4.28 -3.02 -8.96
C LEU A 58 2.92 -2.85 -9.65
N GLY A 59 2.43 -3.90 -10.32
CA GLY A 59 1.10 -3.89 -10.95
C GLY A 59 -0.04 -3.69 -9.96
N PHE A 60 0.10 -4.25 -8.75
CA PHE A 60 -0.85 -4.04 -7.65
C PHE A 60 -0.90 -2.57 -7.23
N GLY A 61 0.25 -1.94 -7.00
CA GLY A 61 0.35 -0.52 -6.64
C GLY A 61 -0.08 0.43 -7.76
N GLU A 62 0.38 0.22 -9.00
CA GLU A 62 -0.03 1.02 -10.16
C GLU A 62 -1.54 0.93 -10.41
N ALA A 63 -2.15 -0.25 -10.21
CA ALA A 63 -3.59 -0.40 -10.36
C ALA A 63 -4.39 0.34 -9.27
N PHE A 64 -3.83 0.50 -8.06
CA PHE A 64 -4.42 1.35 -7.02
C PHE A 64 -4.31 2.83 -7.38
N MET A 65 -3.12 3.27 -7.80
CA MET A 65 -2.88 4.65 -8.22
C MET A 65 -3.78 5.08 -9.40
N ASP A 66 -4.06 4.15 -10.33
CA ASP A 66 -4.96 4.36 -11.46
C ASP A 66 -6.46 4.21 -11.09
N GLY A 67 -6.80 3.94 -9.83
CA GLY A 67 -8.19 3.81 -9.36
C GLY A 67 -8.92 2.55 -9.83
N LEU A 68 -8.20 1.51 -10.27
CA LEU A 68 -8.79 0.25 -10.75
C LEU A 68 -9.29 -0.63 -9.59
N TRP A 69 -8.77 -0.38 -8.38
CA TRP A 69 -9.26 -0.96 -7.13
C TRP A 69 -8.97 -0.02 -5.96
N ASP A 70 -9.72 -0.16 -4.87
CA ASP A 70 -9.47 0.53 -3.60
C ASP A 70 -9.69 -0.39 -2.38
N CYS A 71 -9.38 0.13 -1.19
CA CYS A 71 -9.59 -0.53 0.10
C CYS A 71 -9.80 0.56 1.17
N GLU A 72 -10.73 0.34 2.10
CA GLU A 72 -11.03 1.31 3.16
C GLU A 72 -9.98 1.30 4.28
N ARG A 73 -9.55 0.10 4.70
CA ARG A 73 -8.53 -0.12 5.72
C ARG A 73 -7.31 -0.81 5.13
N MET A 74 -6.56 -0.04 4.33
CA MET A 74 -5.37 -0.51 3.62
C MET A 74 -4.26 -0.98 4.57
N ASP A 75 -4.14 -0.36 5.74
CA ASP A 75 -3.23 -0.76 6.82
C ASP A 75 -3.50 -2.22 7.28
N GLU A 76 -4.77 -2.54 7.53
CA GLU A 76 -5.18 -3.90 7.93
C GLU A 76 -5.03 -4.90 6.79
N MET A 77 -5.31 -4.48 5.56
CA MET A 77 -5.11 -5.31 4.37
C MET A 77 -3.63 -5.73 4.24
N PHE A 78 -2.70 -4.78 4.28
CA PHE A 78 -1.27 -5.09 4.21
C PHE A 78 -0.79 -5.88 5.43
N HIS A 79 -1.28 -5.59 6.64
CA HIS A 79 -0.98 -6.39 7.82
C HIS A 79 -1.29 -7.87 7.59
N ARG A 80 -2.48 -8.18 7.04
CA ARG A 80 -2.93 -9.54 6.75
C ARG A 80 -2.10 -10.22 5.66
N LEU A 81 -1.86 -9.51 4.55
CA LEU A 81 -1.05 -10.01 3.43
C LEU A 81 0.40 -10.31 3.84
N LEU A 82 1.02 -9.42 4.63
CA LEU A 82 2.41 -9.56 5.06
C LEU A 82 2.59 -10.56 6.20
N ARG A 83 1.65 -10.62 7.16
CA ARG A 83 1.71 -11.55 8.30
C ARG A 83 1.68 -13.01 7.87
N GLN A 84 0.95 -13.33 6.81
CA GLN A 84 0.83 -14.70 6.29
C GLN A 84 1.93 -15.08 5.28
N ARG A 85 2.90 -14.18 5.00
CA ARG A 85 3.93 -14.34 3.95
C ARG A 85 3.33 -14.80 2.62
N ALA A 86 2.38 -14.02 2.09
CA ALA A 86 1.76 -14.29 0.78
C ALA A 86 2.81 -14.48 -0.34
N ASP A 87 3.96 -13.83 -0.19
CA ASP A 87 5.15 -13.91 -1.06
C ASP A 87 5.88 -15.27 -0.98
N VAL A 88 5.92 -15.92 0.18
CA VAL A 88 6.65 -17.19 0.41
C VAL A 88 5.79 -18.43 0.11
N ARG A 89 4.45 -18.32 0.15
CA ARG A 89 3.54 -19.45 -0.13
C ARG A 89 3.28 -19.76 -1.60
N LEU A 90 3.95 -19.05 -2.53
CA LEU A 90 3.96 -19.40 -3.95
C LEU A 90 4.85 -20.63 -4.20
N GLY A 91 4.41 -21.80 -3.69
CA GLY A 91 4.97 -23.10 -4.03
C GLY A 91 4.87 -23.37 -5.54
N GLY A 92 5.73 -24.26 -6.06
CA GLY A 92 5.94 -24.47 -7.49
C GLY A 92 4.67 -24.74 -8.31
N TRP A 93 3.64 -25.33 -7.71
CA TRP A 93 2.34 -25.59 -8.36
C TRP A 93 1.52 -24.31 -8.58
N ASN A 94 1.53 -23.37 -7.63
CA ASN A 94 0.86 -22.08 -7.78
C ASN A 94 1.59 -21.18 -8.77
N ARG A 95 2.92 -21.30 -8.86
CA ARG A 95 3.73 -20.65 -9.92
C ARG A 95 3.41 -21.21 -11.30
N LEU A 96 3.23 -22.52 -11.43
CA LEU A 96 2.82 -23.15 -12.69
C LEU A 96 1.41 -22.72 -13.10
N ARG A 97 0.46 -22.65 -12.16
CA ARG A 97 -0.88 -22.10 -12.42
C ARG A 97 -0.84 -20.62 -12.81
N LEU A 98 -0.02 -19.81 -12.12
CA LEU A 98 0.23 -18.42 -12.49
C LEU A 98 0.77 -18.34 -13.92
N LEU A 99 1.74 -19.18 -14.28
CA LEU A 99 2.33 -19.22 -15.62
C LEU A 99 1.29 -19.61 -16.67
N LEU A 100 0.44 -20.59 -16.40
CA LEU A 100 -0.63 -21.02 -17.31
C LEU A 100 -1.72 -19.95 -17.49
N GLU A 101 -2.13 -19.27 -16.42
CA GLU A 101 -3.07 -18.15 -16.49
C GLU A 101 -2.45 -16.93 -17.20
N LEU A 102 -1.17 -16.66 -16.95
CA LEU A 102 -0.41 -15.64 -17.66
C LEU A 102 -0.30 -15.94 -19.15
N LEU A 103 -0.01 -17.19 -19.52
CA LEU A 103 0.01 -17.63 -20.92
C LEU A 103 -1.38 -17.49 -21.55
N ARG A 104 -2.45 -17.89 -20.84
CA ARG A 104 -3.84 -17.74 -21.29
C ARG A 104 -4.24 -16.29 -21.51
N HIS A 105 -3.83 -15.37 -20.63
CA HIS A 105 -4.15 -13.95 -20.74
C HIS A 105 -3.21 -13.17 -21.69
N SER A 106 -1.95 -13.61 -21.83
CA SER A 106 -0.96 -13.01 -22.73
C SER A 106 -1.29 -13.26 -24.21
N LEU A 107 -1.91 -14.40 -24.53
CA LEU A 107 -2.33 -14.74 -25.89
C LEU A 107 -3.42 -13.81 -26.48
N PHE A 108 -4.04 -12.93 -25.68
CA PHE A 108 -5.10 -12.02 -26.14
C PHE A 108 -4.90 -10.53 -25.84
N ASN A 109 -3.76 -10.09 -25.28
CA ASN A 109 -3.53 -8.65 -25.12
C ASN A 109 -2.04 -8.26 -24.99
N LEU A 110 -1.38 -8.04 -26.12
CA LEU A 110 -0.06 -7.43 -26.22
C LEU A 110 -0.17 -5.90 -26.16
N GLN A 111 -0.33 -5.32 -24.97
CA GLN A 111 -0.09 -3.89 -24.80
C GLN A 111 1.35 -3.61 -24.32
N SER A 112 2.04 -2.86 -25.18
CA SER A 112 3.47 -2.60 -25.25
C SER A 112 4.12 -2.15 -23.94
N THR A 113 5.34 -2.64 -23.72
CA THR A 113 6.32 -2.27 -22.66
C THR A 113 6.85 -0.83 -22.74
N ARG A 114 6.37 0.00 -23.68
CA ARG A 114 6.96 1.30 -24.04
C ARG A 114 6.66 2.46 -23.07
N ARG A 115 6.10 2.21 -21.89
CA ARG A 115 5.83 3.24 -20.86
C ARG A 115 6.58 3.07 -19.53
N ALA A 116 7.37 2.01 -19.36
CA ALA A 116 8.10 1.75 -18.11
C ALA A 116 9.28 2.71 -17.85
N TYR A 117 9.72 3.48 -18.85
CA TYR A 117 10.87 4.37 -18.73
C TYR A 117 10.52 5.82 -18.33
N GLN A 118 9.23 6.19 -18.32
CA GLN A 118 8.82 7.59 -18.01
C GLN A 118 8.65 7.89 -16.50
N VAL A 119 8.84 6.90 -15.63
CA VAL A 119 8.60 7.06 -14.17
C VAL A 119 9.83 7.59 -13.42
N GLY A 120 11.01 7.54 -14.02
CA GLY A 120 12.29 7.95 -13.39
C GLY A 120 12.60 9.45 -13.37
N GLU A 121 11.73 10.30 -13.92
CA GLU A 121 12.00 11.76 -14.06
C GLU A 121 10.95 12.68 -13.41
N ARG A 122 9.94 12.14 -12.72
CA ARG A 122 9.17 12.95 -11.75
C ARG A 122 9.97 13.04 -10.46
N HIS A 123 10.94 13.95 -10.50
CA HIS A 123 11.71 14.37 -9.35
C HIS A 123 10.76 14.67 -8.18
N TYR A 124 11.12 14.17 -7.00
CA TYR A 124 10.47 14.46 -5.72
C TYR A 124 10.66 15.94 -5.37
N ASP A 125 10.00 16.82 -6.13
CA ASP A 125 9.83 18.24 -5.78
C ASP A 125 8.53 18.36 -4.96
N ILE A 126 8.40 17.50 -3.97
CA ILE A 126 7.39 17.65 -2.93
C ILE A 126 8.00 18.63 -1.94
N GLY A 127 7.42 19.83 -1.89
CA GLY A 127 7.90 20.92 -1.03
C GLY A 127 7.82 20.58 0.46
N ASN A 128 8.41 21.45 1.28
CA ASN A 128 8.35 21.32 2.73
C ASN A 128 6.92 21.45 3.27
N ASP A 129 6.00 22.02 2.50
CA ASP A 129 4.58 22.17 2.83
C ASP A 129 3.90 20.83 3.14
N VAL A 130 4.20 19.79 2.37
CA VAL A 130 3.67 18.44 2.63
C VAL A 130 4.26 17.85 3.91
N PHE A 131 5.54 18.06 4.16
CA PHE A 131 6.20 17.56 5.37
C PHE A 131 5.72 18.30 6.62
N GLU A 132 5.57 19.61 6.57
CA GLU A 132 5.01 20.43 7.65
C GLU A 132 3.56 20.05 7.98
N ALA A 133 2.76 19.68 6.97
CA ALA A 133 1.40 19.21 7.18
C ALA A 133 1.30 17.79 7.75
N MET A 134 2.33 16.96 7.55
CA MET A 134 2.34 15.54 7.92
C MET A 134 3.08 15.23 9.22
N LEU A 135 4.17 15.95 9.49
CA LEU A 135 5.13 15.66 10.56
C LEU A 135 4.85 16.50 11.81
N ASP A 136 5.59 16.21 12.87
CA ASP A 136 5.66 17.06 14.05
C ASP A 136 6.52 18.31 13.79
N PRO A 137 6.53 19.30 14.71
CA PRO A 137 7.31 20.54 14.52
C PRO A 137 8.81 20.37 14.30
N THR A 138 9.41 19.22 14.67
CA THR A 138 10.84 18.93 14.40
C THR A 138 11.10 18.47 12.96
N LEU A 139 10.06 18.23 12.17
CA LEU A 139 10.13 17.65 10.82
C LEU A 139 10.86 16.30 10.80
N SER A 140 10.75 15.52 11.87
CA SER A 140 11.45 14.24 11.95
C SER A 140 10.76 13.18 11.10
N TYR A 141 11.27 12.96 9.89
CA TYR A 141 10.82 11.88 9.00
C TYR A 141 11.47 10.53 9.33
N SER A 142 11.27 10.10 10.58
CA SER A 142 11.78 8.84 11.13
C SER A 142 10.81 8.27 12.17
N CYS A 143 10.97 6.99 12.53
CA CYS A 143 10.11 6.33 13.51
C CYS A 143 10.19 7.01 14.88
N ALA A 144 9.04 7.36 15.45
CA ALA A 144 8.90 7.87 16.82
C ALA A 144 8.87 6.74 17.87
N TYR A 145 8.98 7.10 19.16
CA TYR A 145 8.94 6.17 20.30
C TYR A 145 7.71 6.41 21.19
N TRP A 146 6.74 5.50 21.14
CA TRP A 146 5.38 5.70 21.65
C TRP A 146 5.10 5.20 23.07
N LYS A 147 6.12 4.76 23.83
CA LYS A 147 5.91 4.03 25.10
C LYS A 147 4.99 4.76 26.08
N ASP A 148 5.27 6.04 26.30
CA ASP A 148 4.56 6.90 27.27
C ASP A 148 3.98 8.17 26.60
N ALA A 149 4.05 8.26 25.27
CA ALA A 149 3.65 9.42 24.49
C ALA A 149 2.19 9.31 24.00
N THR A 150 1.49 10.43 23.98
CA THR A 150 0.12 10.54 23.47
C THR A 150 0.03 11.37 22.19
N THR A 151 1.07 12.14 21.87
CA THR A 151 1.17 12.92 20.63
C THR A 151 2.42 12.53 19.82
N LEU A 152 2.40 12.83 18.51
CA LEU A 152 3.56 12.57 17.64
C LEU A 152 4.80 13.36 18.11
N ALA A 153 4.62 14.61 18.52
CA ALA A 153 5.71 15.45 19.03
C ALA A 153 6.35 14.84 20.30
N GLU A 154 5.53 14.44 21.27
CA GLU A 154 6.02 13.73 22.48
C GLU A 154 6.77 12.45 22.11
N ALA A 155 6.26 11.68 21.15
CA ALA A 155 6.88 10.43 20.73
C ALA A 155 8.23 10.65 20.02
N GLN A 156 8.40 11.76 19.29
CA GLN A 156 9.67 12.12 18.65
C GLN A 156 10.70 12.60 19.67
N GLU A 157 10.29 13.39 20.65
CA GLU A 157 11.17 13.79 21.76
C GLU A 157 11.61 12.58 22.59
N ALA A 158 10.67 11.68 22.93
CA ALA A 158 10.98 10.45 23.66
C ALA A 158 11.97 9.54 22.90
N LYS A 159 11.93 9.53 21.56
CA LYS A 159 12.90 8.82 20.70
C LYS A 159 14.30 9.43 20.84
N LEU A 160 14.43 10.76 20.78
CA LEU A 160 15.72 11.45 20.93
C LEU A 160 16.29 11.24 22.33
N GLU A 161 15.47 11.37 23.36
CA GLU A 161 15.89 11.11 24.74
C GLU A 161 16.35 9.65 24.92
N LEU A 162 15.64 8.69 24.31
CA LEU A 162 16.07 7.29 24.29
C LEU A 162 17.43 7.10 23.60
N ALA A 163 17.69 7.80 22.50
CA ALA A 163 18.99 7.76 21.83
C ALA A 163 20.10 8.32 22.74
N CYS A 164 19.90 9.50 23.33
CA CYS A 164 20.83 10.12 24.28
C CYS A 164 21.15 9.21 25.47
N ARG A 165 20.13 8.59 26.08
CA ARG A 165 20.31 7.63 27.18
C ARG A 165 21.12 6.40 26.77
N LYS A 166 20.91 5.89 25.55
CA LYS A 166 21.67 4.74 25.03
C LYS A 166 23.13 5.10 24.75
N LEU A 167 23.38 6.32 24.29
CA LEU A 167 24.74 6.84 24.06
C LEU A 167 25.48 7.17 25.37
N GLN A 168 24.75 7.36 26.48
CA GLN A 168 25.31 7.68 27.80
C GLN A 168 26.21 8.93 27.77
N LEU A 169 25.77 9.95 27.02
CA LEU A 169 26.55 11.16 26.79
C LEU A 169 26.88 11.89 28.10
N ALA A 170 28.13 12.33 28.21
CA ALA A 170 28.62 13.16 29.30
C ALA A 170 28.88 14.60 28.85
N PRO A 171 28.80 15.59 29.76
CA PRO A 171 29.15 16.97 29.44
C PRO A 171 30.58 17.09 28.89
N GLY A 172 30.73 17.79 27.76
CA GLY A 172 32.02 18.01 27.09
C GLY A 172 32.37 17.00 26.00
N GLU A 173 31.57 15.96 25.80
CA GLU A 173 31.73 15.04 24.68
C GLU A 173 31.29 15.65 23.35
N ARG A 174 31.83 15.12 22.25
CA ARG A 174 31.50 15.53 20.88
C ARG A 174 30.73 14.42 20.19
N VAL A 175 29.61 14.76 19.56
CA VAL A 175 28.73 13.82 18.86
C VAL A 175 28.74 14.13 17.37
N LEU A 176 28.81 13.08 16.55
CA LEU A 176 28.62 13.15 15.11
C LEU A 176 27.28 12.51 14.76
N GLU A 177 26.40 13.28 14.12
CA GLU A 177 25.15 12.78 13.56
C GLU A 177 25.27 12.69 12.04
N ILE A 178 25.17 11.48 11.49
CA ILE A 178 25.26 11.24 10.05
C ILE A 178 23.84 11.21 9.49
N GLY A 179 23.52 12.17 8.62
CA GLY A 179 22.18 12.32 8.05
C GLY A 179 21.21 12.98 9.03
N CYS A 180 21.60 14.13 9.59
CA CYS A 180 20.84 14.86 10.61
C CYS A 180 19.49 15.45 10.15
N GLY A 181 19.16 15.37 8.85
CA GLY A 181 17.90 15.89 8.32
C GLY A 181 17.73 17.38 8.65
N TRP A 182 16.68 17.72 9.39
CA TRP A 182 16.37 19.07 9.85
C TRP A 182 17.01 19.46 11.20
N GLY A 183 17.82 18.58 11.80
CA GLY A 183 18.56 18.86 13.04
C GLY A 183 17.67 18.96 14.28
N GLY A 184 16.66 18.09 14.36
CA GLY A 184 15.71 18.01 15.47
C GLY A 184 16.29 17.48 16.78
#